data_AF-A0AAX6EXX3-F1
#
_entry.id   AF-A0AAX6EXX3-F1
#
_cell.length_a   1.000
_cell.length_b   1.000
_cell.length_c   1.000
_cell.angle_alpha   90.00
_cell.angle_beta   90.00
_cell.angle_gamma   90.00
#
_symmetry.space_group_name_H-M   'P 1'
#
loop_
_entity.id
_entity.type
_entity.pdbx_description
1 polymer ?
#
loop_
_entity_poly.entity_id
_entity_poly.type
_entity_poly.pdbx_seq_one_letter_code
_entity_poly.pdbx_strand_id
1 'polypeptide(L)'
;MGYEAVFLSLQETFPQVDSRVLRAVAYEHSKDVDAAAEFVLSEVLTSMRGPSEVIVRRRVNSSEQLAYGTELVCLDENDLPVTQATRSGLVVNIDLLEDFVTNARSNKQTLVSSMETVISMVQESEVLEERAKQAKEEASRAGQATLAKVEELKQILKHAKQANDMHAGDIHGEKAILSTEARELQSRLLSFSDEKERSFSIIEEIRQTLEARLAASQDEIAAAEQEKLEMEGLAQKALKEQELVMEMVVEKSKQLQQEAEENAKLREFLMDRGQVVDTLQGELAVVFEDVMLLKERVEGRLPLSRSLLRAYSSSLSPTSSSQRSISLSNNVLDGLDLGESPRAKG
;
A
#
# COMPACT_ATOMS: atom_id res chain seq x y z
N MET A 1 3.81 8.28 20.92
CA MET A 1 4.87 9.31 20.92
C MET A 1 5.72 9.11 22.16
N GLY A 2 7.04 9.25 22.09
CA GLY A 2 7.94 9.18 23.24
C GLY A 2 8.41 10.58 23.64
N TYR A 3 8.85 10.73 24.90
CA TYR A 3 9.38 11.97 25.49
C TYR A 3 10.22 12.83 24.52
N GLU A 4 11.16 12.19 23.80
CA GLU A 4 12.08 12.91 22.91
C GLU A 4 11.36 13.56 21.72
N ALA A 5 10.34 12.90 21.19
CA ALA A 5 9.53 13.46 20.10
C ALA A 5 8.69 14.65 20.59
N VAL A 6 8.10 14.55 21.79
CA VAL A 6 7.32 15.64 22.39
C VAL A 6 8.22 16.84 22.70
N PHE A 7 9.41 16.61 23.25
CA PHE A 7 10.37 17.67 23.57
C PHE A 7 10.84 18.43 22.32
N LEU A 8 11.19 17.73 21.25
CA LEU A 8 11.60 18.36 19.99
C LEU A 8 10.46 19.18 19.37
N SER A 9 9.24 18.66 19.35
CA SER A 9 8.07 19.40 18.86
C SER A 9 7.78 20.66 19.68
N LEU A 10 7.91 20.59 21.01
CA LEU A 10 7.75 21.77 21.86
C LEU A 10 8.87 22.79 21.69
N GLN A 11 10.12 22.35 21.51
CA GLN A 11 11.26 23.24 21.28
C GLN A 11 11.17 23.96 19.93
N GLU A 12 10.66 23.28 18.90
CA GLU A 12 10.40 23.88 17.59
C GLU A 12 9.24 24.90 17.65
N THR A 13 8.20 24.59 18.42
CA THR A 13 6.99 25.43 18.52
C THR A 13 7.19 26.64 19.45
N PHE A 14 7.99 26.50 20.51
CA PHE A 14 8.20 27.52 21.55
C PHE A 14 9.69 27.83 21.78
N PRO A 15 10.42 28.36 20.78
CA PRO A 15 11.86 28.61 20.89
C PRO A 15 12.21 29.69 21.95
N GLN A 16 11.21 30.47 22.37
CA GLN A 16 11.33 31.52 23.38
C GLN A 16 11.21 31.03 24.83
N VAL A 17 10.86 29.75 25.06
CA VAL A 17 10.70 29.16 26.40
C VAL A 17 11.99 28.41 26.78
N ASP A 18 12.43 28.54 28.04
CA ASP A 18 13.66 27.87 28.50
C ASP A 18 13.54 26.35 28.30
N SER A 19 14.55 25.78 27.63
CA SER A 19 14.66 24.35 27.33
C SER A 19 14.47 23.44 28.56
N ARG A 20 14.81 23.91 29.77
CA ARG A 20 14.61 23.13 31.00
C ARG A 20 13.14 22.99 31.37
N VAL A 21 12.34 24.03 31.12
CA VAL A 21 10.89 24.02 31.33
C VAL A 21 10.23 23.10 30.29
N LEU A 22 10.64 23.20 29.03
CA LEU A 22 10.13 22.33 27.96
C LEU A 22 10.45 20.84 28.21
N ARG A 23 11.61 20.51 28.79
CA ARG A 23 11.93 19.13 29.20
C ARG A 23 11.02 18.64 30.32
N ALA A 24 10.72 19.48 31.31
CA ALA A 24 9.81 19.09 32.40
C ALA A 24 8.40 18.79 31.86
N VAL A 25 7.88 19.66 30.99
CA VAL A 25 6.55 19.48 30.39
C VAL A 25 6.51 18.26 29.45
N ALA A 26 7.56 18.03 28.65
CA ALA A 26 7.66 16.85 27.81
C ALA A 26 7.76 15.54 28.63
N TYR A 27 8.31 15.59 29.84
CA TYR A 27 8.36 14.44 30.75
C TYR A 27 6.96 14.11 31.30
N GLU A 28 6.22 15.15 31.69
CA GLU A 28 4.87 15.03 32.24
C GLU A 28 3.84 14.59 31.18
N HIS A 29 3.98 15.07 29.94
CA HIS A 29 3.09 14.79 28.82
C HIS A 29 3.76 13.96 27.71
N SER A 30 4.54 12.95 28.09
CA SER A 30 5.39 12.18 27.16
C SER A 30 4.66 11.41 26.04
N LYS A 31 3.33 11.27 26.14
CA LYS A 31 2.50 10.51 25.18
C LYS A 31 1.63 11.38 24.28
N ASP A 32 1.47 12.66 24.61
CA ASP A 32 0.51 13.56 23.98
C ASP A 32 1.11 14.96 23.82
N VAL A 33 1.42 15.32 22.57
CA VAL A 33 2.06 16.60 22.21
C VAL A 33 1.08 17.76 22.35
N ASP A 34 -0.20 17.53 22.08
CA ASP A 34 -1.23 18.57 22.07
C ASP A 34 -1.53 19.01 23.51
N ALA A 35 -1.66 18.04 24.42
CA ALA A 35 -1.78 18.31 25.86
C ALA A 35 -0.54 19.04 26.43
N ALA A 36 0.65 18.67 25.97
CA ALA A 36 1.90 19.32 26.37
C ALA A 36 1.97 20.78 25.89
N ALA A 37 1.52 21.05 24.65
CA ALA A 37 1.49 22.40 24.09
C ALA A 37 0.45 23.30 24.77
N GLU A 38 -0.71 22.76 25.10
CA GLU A 38 -1.76 23.47 25.83
C GLU A 38 -1.29 23.92 27.23
N PHE A 39 -0.52 23.06 27.92
CA PHE A 39 0.08 23.39 29.20
C PHE A 39 1.12 24.53 29.10
N VAL A 40 1.97 24.51 28.06
CA VAL A 40 2.94 25.61 27.81
C VAL A 40 2.22 26.93 27.52
N LEU A 41 1.15 26.90 26.74
CA LEU A 41 0.35 28.10 26.42
C LEU A 41 -0.36 28.66 27.65
N SER A 42 -0.96 27.80 28.47
CA SER A 42 -1.83 28.20 29.58
C SER A 42 -1.06 28.59 30.83
N GLU A 43 -0.05 27.82 31.22
CA GLU A 43 0.67 28.02 32.48
C GLU A 43 2.00 28.76 32.27
N VAL A 44 2.80 28.36 31.28
CA VAL A 44 4.17 28.88 31.14
C VAL A 44 4.18 30.28 30.51
N LEU A 45 3.42 30.49 29.42
CA LEU A 45 3.38 31.79 28.74
C LEU A 45 2.50 32.82 29.47
N THR A 46 1.44 32.39 30.15
CA THR A 46 0.60 33.29 30.96
C THR A 46 1.34 33.80 32.19
N SER A 47 2.20 32.97 32.80
CA SER A 47 3.05 33.37 33.94
C SER A 47 4.19 34.33 33.53
N MET A 48 4.59 34.31 32.25
CA MET A 48 5.53 35.28 31.66
C MET A 48 4.90 36.63 31.30
N ARG A 49 3.56 36.71 31.23
CA ARG A 49 2.83 37.96 31.01
C ARG A 49 2.45 38.56 32.36
N GLY A 50 3.39 39.32 32.93
CA GLY A 50 3.19 40.01 34.21
C GLY A 50 1.88 40.82 34.28
N PRO A 51 1.37 41.10 35.50
CA PRO A 51 0.09 41.78 35.69
C PRO A 51 0.16 43.19 35.10
N SER A 52 -0.54 43.40 34.00
CA SER A 52 -0.63 44.72 33.36
C SER A 52 -1.43 45.66 34.26
N GLU A 53 -0.73 46.72 34.65
CA GLU A 53 -1.21 47.87 35.41
C GLU A 53 -2.58 48.36 34.92
N VAL A 54 -3.50 48.39 35.88
CA VAL A 54 -4.69 49.23 35.86
C VAL A 54 -4.22 50.69 35.84
N ILE A 55 -4.05 51.27 34.65
CA ILE A 55 -3.90 52.71 34.51
C ILE A 55 -5.29 53.33 34.65
N VAL A 56 -5.58 53.67 35.90
CA VAL A 56 -6.59 54.63 36.33
C VAL A 56 -6.52 55.86 35.42
N ARG A 57 -7.59 56.10 34.66
CA ARG A 57 -7.85 57.41 34.04
C ARG A 57 -8.00 58.45 35.15
N ARG A 58 -6.89 59.08 35.55
CA ARG A 58 -6.91 60.30 36.35
C ARG A 58 -7.36 61.44 35.45
N ARG A 59 -8.67 61.65 35.42
CA ARG A 59 -9.32 62.89 35.00
C ARG A 59 -8.93 63.97 36.02
N VAL A 60 -8.05 64.90 35.65
CA VAL A 60 -7.95 66.18 36.35
C VAL A 60 -8.67 67.20 35.48
N ASN A 61 -9.96 67.33 35.75
CA ASN A 61 -10.65 68.59 35.51
C ASN A 61 -10.25 69.48 36.70
N SER A 62 -9.45 70.51 36.47
CA SER A 62 -9.39 71.66 37.38
C SER A 62 -10.02 72.84 36.67
N SER A 63 -11.35 72.88 36.74
CA SER A 63 -12.06 74.14 36.84
C SER A 63 -11.89 74.62 38.28
N GLU A 64 -11.08 75.64 38.49
CA GLU A 64 -11.17 76.51 39.67
C GLU A 64 -11.36 77.94 39.17
N GLN A 65 -12.63 78.28 38.96
CA GLN A 65 -13.14 79.60 39.32
C GLN A 65 -13.17 79.66 40.84
N LEU A 66 -12.38 80.55 41.43
CA LEU A 66 -12.52 81.09 42.78
C LEU A 66 -11.79 82.44 42.72
N ALA A 67 -12.48 83.56 42.44
CA ALA A 67 -13.28 84.30 43.41
C ALA A 67 -12.53 84.49 44.74
N TYR A 68 -11.50 85.35 44.72
CA TYR A 68 -11.21 86.22 45.84
C TYR A 68 -11.51 87.65 45.38
N GLY A 69 -12.72 88.10 45.68
CA GLY A 69 -12.94 89.52 45.94
C GLY A 69 -12.51 89.76 47.38
N THR A 70 -11.63 90.73 47.62
CA THR A 70 -11.45 91.37 48.93
C THR A 70 -10.82 92.74 48.68
N GLU A 71 -11.63 93.78 48.89
CA GLU A 71 -11.29 95.15 49.32
C GLU A 71 -10.27 95.92 48.46
N LEU A 72 -10.69 96.82 47.57
CA LEU A 72 -11.14 98.17 47.91
C LEU A 72 -10.81 98.62 49.35
N VAL A 73 -9.54 98.94 49.59
CA VAL A 73 -9.17 99.90 50.64
C VAL A 73 -8.66 101.15 49.94
N CYS A 74 -9.57 102.10 49.76
CA CYS A 74 -9.21 103.51 49.66
C CYS A 74 -8.70 103.91 51.05
N LEU A 75 -7.38 104.10 51.20
CA LEU A 75 -6.85 104.88 52.31
C LEU A 75 -6.81 106.33 51.86
N ASP A 76 -7.98 106.98 51.95
CA ASP A 76 -8.04 108.38 52.33
C ASP A 76 -8.04 108.40 53.85
N GLU A 77 -7.04 109.05 54.45
CA GLU A 77 -7.18 109.91 55.63
C GLU A 77 -5.79 110.31 56.15
N ASN A 78 -5.54 111.62 56.06
CA ASN A 78 -4.95 112.43 57.12
C ASN A 78 -3.51 112.15 57.55
N ASP A 79 -2.59 112.87 56.89
CA ASP A 79 -1.60 113.67 57.62
C ASP A 79 -1.41 115.03 56.92
N LEU A 80 -2.44 115.89 57.07
CA LEU A 80 -2.24 117.33 57.00
C LEU A 80 -1.47 117.78 58.25
N PRO A 81 -0.41 118.60 58.12
CA PRO A 81 -0.13 119.62 59.12
C PRO A 81 -0.99 120.86 58.80
N VAL A 82 -2.19 120.89 59.38
CA VAL A 82 -3.00 122.11 59.55
C VAL A 82 -2.35 122.96 60.64
N THR A 83 -1.94 124.16 60.24
CA THR A 83 -2.07 125.42 60.98
C THR A 83 -1.26 125.61 62.27
N GLN A 84 -0.28 126.50 62.21
CA GLN A 84 -0.35 127.70 63.05
C GLN A 84 -0.11 128.96 62.21
N ALA A 85 -1.23 129.60 61.86
CA ALA A 85 -1.29 130.99 61.47
C ALA A 85 -0.87 131.85 62.68
N THR A 86 0.40 132.26 62.73
CA THR A 86 0.81 133.33 63.63
C THR A 86 0.65 134.65 62.89
N ARG A 87 -0.53 135.24 63.09
CA ARG A 87 -0.87 136.64 62.88
C ARG A 87 0.33 137.56 63.14
N SER A 88 0.85 138.23 62.12
CA SER A 88 1.41 139.59 62.17
C SER A 88 2.10 139.91 60.84
N GLY A 89 1.81 141.07 60.25
CA GLY A 89 2.41 141.51 58.99
C GLY A 89 3.94 141.50 59.07
N LEU A 90 4.56 140.61 58.30
CA LEU A 90 5.99 140.61 58.05
C LEU A 90 6.20 140.45 56.55
N VAL A 91 6.81 141.49 55.98
CA VAL A 91 7.49 141.61 54.70
C VAL A 91 7.80 140.24 54.06
N VAL A 92 7.32 140.03 52.83
CA VAL A 92 7.66 138.89 51.97
C VAL A 92 9.18 138.81 51.89
N ASN A 93 9.77 137.81 52.56
CA ASN A 93 11.20 137.55 52.48
C ASN A 93 11.47 136.87 51.13
N ILE A 94 12.05 137.64 50.21
CA ILE A 94 12.39 137.24 48.85
C ILE A 94 13.18 135.92 48.82
N ASP A 95 14.05 135.68 49.79
CA ASP A 95 14.91 134.50 49.83
C ASP A 95 14.11 133.20 50.08
N LEU A 96 13.08 133.24 50.93
CA LEU A 96 12.19 132.10 51.20
C LEU A 96 11.31 131.75 49.99
N LEU A 97 10.88 132.78 49.24
CA LEU A 97 10.11 132.60 48.01
C LEU A 97 10.98 131.99 46.90
N GLU A 98 12.26 132.37 46.82
CA GLU A 98 13.25 131.80 45.90
C GLU A 98 13.50 130.31 46.20
N ASP A 99 13.60 129.91 47.47
CA ASP A 99 13.73 128.52 47.89
C ASP A 99 12.52 127.64 47.49
N PHE A 100 11.30 128.16 47.62
CA PHE A 100 10.11 127.45 47.14
C PHE A 100 10.08 127.32 45.61
N VAL A 101 10.50 128.36 44.88
CA VAL A 101 10.57 128.33 43.41
C VAL A 101 11.66 127.37 42.92
N THR A 102 12.82 127.34 43.56
CA THR A 102 13.91 126.41 43.24
C THR A 102 13.54 124.95 43.56
N ASN A 103 12.88 124.71 44.70
CA ASN A 103 12.35 123.38 45.05
C ASN A 103 11.24 122.94 44.07
N ALA A 104 10.30 123.83 43.71
CA ALA A 104 9.29 123.55 42.69
C ALA A 104 9.91 123.27 41.31
N ARG A 105 11.01 123.96 40.95
CA ARG A 105 11.77 123.71 39.72
C ARG A 105 12.48 122.35 39.75
N SER A 106 13.07 121.96 40.88
CA SER A 106 13.67 120.65 41.09
C SER A 106 12.63 119.52 41.03
N ASN A 107 11.50 119.68 41.72
CA ASN A 107 10.38 118.73 41.68
C ASN A 107 9.80 118.56 40.27
N LYS A 108 9.65 119.66 39.52
CA LYS A 108 9.26 119.60 38.11
C LYS A 108 10.27 118.78 37.29
N GLN A 109 11.57 118.98 37.50
CA GLN A 109 12.61 118.23 36.79
C GLN A 109 12.54 116.73 37.12
N THR A 110 12.39 116.38 38.40
CA THR A 110 12.23 114.98 38.83
C THR A 110 10.95 114.36 38.25
N LEU A 111 9.84 115.11 38.23
CA LEU A 111 8.58 114.64 37.64
C LEU A 111 8.73 114.42 36.13
N VAL A 112 9.40 115.32 35.41
CA VAL A 112 9.66 115.17 33.97
C VAL A 112 10.54 113.94 33.70
N SER A 113 11.64 113.74 34.44
CA SER A 113 12.49 112.55 34.28
C SER A 113 11.80 111.24 34.66
N SER A 114 10.93 111.27 35.68
CA SER A 114 10.08 110.13 36.03
C SER A 114 9.04 109.84 34.94
N MET A 115 8.42 110.88 34.37
CA MET A 115 7.48 110.74 33.26
C MET A 115 8.17 110.19 32.00
N GLU A 116 9.36 110.67 31.66
CA GLU A 116 10.18 110.14 30.56
C GLU A 116 10.53 108.65 30.78
N THR A 117 10.83 108.26 32.02
CA THR A 117 11.06 106.86 32.39
C THR A 117 9.80 106.01 32.19
N VAL A 118 8.63 106.48 32.65
CA VAL A 118 7.36 105.77 32.47
C VAL A 118 6.98 105.67 30.98
N ILE A 119 7.21 106.73 30.20
CA ILE A 119 6.98 106.71 28.75
C ILE A 119 7.87 105.66 28.08
N SER A 120 9.16 105.59 28.45
CA SER A 120 10.07 104.56 27.96
C SER A 120 9.60 103.16 28.35
N MET A 121 9.11 102.97 29.58
CA MET A 121 8.60 101.68 30.06
C MET A 121 7.32 101.26 29.33
N VAL A 122 6.39 102.19 29.05
CA VAL A 122 5.17 101.89 28.29
C VAL A 122 5.52 101.45 26.88
N GLN A 123 6.41 102.17 26.20
CA GLN A 123 6.88 101.79 24.86
C GLN A 123 7.56 100.41 24.85
N GLU A 124 8.37 100.10 25.87
CA GLU A 124 9.00 98.79 26.01
C GLU A 124 7.96 97.67 26.26
N SER A 125 6.98 97.92 27.13
CA SER A 125 5.89 96.97 27.42
C SER A 125 5.08 96.63 26.17
N GLU A 126 4.75 97.62 25.34
CA GLU A 126 4.03 97.40 24.07
C GLU A 126 4.81 96.47 23.12
N VAL A 127 6.13 96.69 22.98
CA VAL A 127 6.98 95.82 22.15
C VAL A 127 7.05 94.40 22.70
N LEU A 128 7.15 94.25 24.03
CA LEU A 128 7.17 92.94 24.68
C LEU A 128 5.83 92.21 24.54
N GLU A 129 4.71 92.90 24.67
CA GLU A 129 3.38 92.33 24.46
C GLU A 129 3.19 91.84 23.01
N GLU A 130 3.60 92.63 22.02
CA GLU A 130 3.55 92.20 20.61
C GLU A 130 4.47 91.01 20.33
N ARG A 131 5.68 90.97 20.90
CA ARG A 131 6.55 89.79 20.82
C ARG A 131 5.93 88.57 21.50
N ALA A 132 5.28 88.73 22.65
CA ALA A 132 4.60 87.64 23.34
C ALA A 132 3.42 87.09 22.51
N LYS A 133 2.65 87.97 21.86
CA LYS A 133 1.58 87.57 20.91
C LYS A 133 2.15 86.79 19.72
N GLN A 134 3.22 87.29 19.09
CA GLN A 134 3.90 86.64 17.97
C GLN A 134 4.46 85.26 18.38
N ALA A 135 5.15 85.16 19.52
CA ALA A 135 5.70 83.91 20.02
C ALA A 135 4.59 82.87 20.30
N LYS A 136 3.44 83.30 20.81
CA LYS A 136 2.27 82.43 21.03
C LYS A 136 1.69 81.93 19.71
N GLU A 137 1.60 82.79 18.70
CA GLU A 137 1.12 82.40 17.37
C GLU A 137 2.10 81.44 16.68
N GLU A 138 3.40 81.71 16.74
CA GLU A 138 4.45 80.84 16.20
C GLU A 138 4.46 79.46 16.87
N ALA A 139 4.33 79.39 18.20
CA ALA A 139 4.22 78.13 18.93
C ALA A 139 2.98 77.33 18.51
N SER A 140 1.83 77.99 18.33
CA SER A 140 0.61 77.36 17.82
C SER A 140 0.81 76.85 16.39
N ARG A 141 1.41 77.66 15.51
CA ARG A 141 1.66 77.33 14.11
C ARG A 141 2.63 76.15 13.96
N ALA A 142 3.69 76.12 14.77
CA ALA A 142 4.66 75.01 14.78
C ALA A 142 4.00 73.68 15.19
N GLY A 143 3.14 73.67 16.21
CA GLY A 143 2.43 72.46 16.65
C GLY A 143 1.40 71.93 15.64
N GLN A 144 0.78 72.82 14.84
CA GLN A 144 -0.24 72.43 13.86
C GLN A 144 0.31 71.49 12.78
N ALA A 145 1.54 71.69 12.29
CA ALA A 145 2.13 70.81 11.27
C ALA A 145 2.35 69.39 11.79
N THR A 146 2.83 69.24 13.03
CA THR A 146 3.00 67.93 13.68
C THR A 146 1.65 67.23 13.90
N LEU A 147 0.63 67.96 14.36
CA LEU A 147 -0.71 67.41 14.55
C LEU A 147 -1.35 66.96 13.23
N ALA A 148 -1.18 67.73 12.15
CA ALA A 148 -1.65 67.34 10.82
C ALA A 148 -0.99 66.02 10.36
N LYS A 149 0.32 65.85 10.60
CA LYS A 149 1.02 64.60 10.26
C LYS A 149 0.54 63.41 11.09
N VAL A 150 0.26 63.62 12.38
CA VAL A 150 -0.31 62.56 13.25
C VAL A 150 -1.68 62.12 12.72
N GLU A 151 -2.52 63.06 12.27
CA GLU A 151 -3.84 62.71 11.74
C GLU A 151 -3.75 61.98 10.39
N GLU A 152 -2.83 62.39 9.50
CA GLU A 152 -2.52 61.65 8.27
C GLU A 152 -2.08 60.21 8.57
N LEU A 153 -1.17 60.02 9.53
CA LEU A 153 -0.69 58.68 9.93
C LEU A 153 -1.81 57.83 10.54
N LYS A 154 -2.70 58.41 11.34
CA LYS A 154 -3.88 57.69 11.86
C LYS A 154 -4.79 57.24 10.72
N GLN A 155 -5.00 58.08 9.71
CA GLN A 155 -5.81 57.73 8.55
C GLN A 155 -5.17 56.61 7.74
N ILE A 156 -3.86 56.68 7.47
CA ILE A 156 -3.11 55.62 6.79
C ILE A 156 -3.20 54.31 7.59
N LEU A 157 -3.00 54.36 8.91
CA LEU A 157 -3.08 53.18 9.77
C LEU A 157 -4.49 52.56 9.76
N LYS A 158 -5.53 53.39 9.78
CA LYS A 158 -6.92 52.92 9.66
C LYS A 158 -7.14 52.19 8.34
N HIS A 159 -6.70 52.76 7.22
CA HIS A 159 -6.81 52.13 5.90
C HIS A 159 -6.00 50.83 5.81
N ALA A 160 -4.76 50.81 6.33
CA ALA A 160 -3.94 49.61 6.36
C ALA A 160 -4.58 48.49 7.20
N LYS A 161 -5.18 48.83 8.35
CA LYS A 161 -5.90 47.88 9.18
C LYS A 161 -7.11 47.29 8.46
N GLN A 162 -7.91 48.13 7.82
CA GLN A 162 -9.07 47.67 7.03
C GLN A 162 -8.65 46.75 5.88
N ALA A 163 -7.58 47.09 5.15
CA ALA A 163 -7.04 46.25 4.10
C ALA A 163 -6.56 44.89 4.64
N ASN A 164 -5.86 44.88 5.77
CA ASN A 164 -5.43 43.64 6.43
C ASN A 164 -6.61 42.79 6.91
N ASP A 165 -7.66 43.40 7.47
CA ASP A 165 -8.85 42.68 7.91
C ASP A 165 -9.57 42.03 6.70
N MET A 166 -9.63 42.73 5.56
CA MET A 166 -10.14 42.17 4.30
C MET A 166 -9.29 40.99 3.82
N HIS A 167 -7.97 41.16 3.72
CA HIS A 167 -7.06 40.10 3.28
C HIS A 167 -7.06 38.89 4.23
N ALA A 168 -7.19 39.10 5.53
CA ALA A 168 -7.34 38.00 6.49
C ALA A 168 -8.61 37.20 6.20
N GLY A 169 -9.73 37.87 5.91
CA GLY A 169 -10.97 37.24 5.49
C GLY A 169 -10.78 36.34 4.25
N ASP A 170 -10.13 36.86 3.22
CA ASP A 170 -9.86 36.12 1.97
C ASP A 170 -9.00 34.87 2.24
N ILE A 171 -7.90 35.03 2.97
CA ILE A 171 -6.98 33.92 3.32
C ILE A 171 -7.70 32.84 4.15
N HIS A 172 -8.53 33.25 5.10
CA HIS A 172 -9.31 32.30 5.91
C HIS A 172 -10.35 31.55 5.06
N GLY A 173 -10.99 32.23 4.10
CA GLY A 173 -11.88 31.62 3.12
C GLY A 173 -11.17 30.56 2.26
N GLU A 174 -10.02 30.91 1.68
CA GLU A 174 -9.20 29.98 0.89
C GLU A 174 -8.75 28.77 1.70
N LYS A 175 -8.27 29.00 2.93
CA LYS A 175 -7.85 27.91 3.83
C LYS A 175 -9.01 26.95 4.15
N ALA A 176 -10.24 27.47 4.28
CA ALA A 176 -11.42 26.65 4.50
C ALA A 176 -11.75 25.78 3.28
N ILE A 177 -11.70 26.35 2.06
CA ILE A 177 -11.90 25.62 0.81
C ILE A 177 -10.85 24.50 0.67
N LEU A 178 -9.58 24.84 0.81
CA LEU A 178 -8.49 23.86 0.72
C LEU A 178 -8.62 22.76 1.78
N SER A 179 -9.05 23.09 3.00
CA SER A 179 -9.31 22.08 4.04
C SER A 179 -10.44 21.12 3.64
N THR A 180 -11.49 21.60 2.97
CA THR A 180 -12.57 20.73 2.47
C THR A 180 -12.10 19.84 1.33
N GLU A 181 -11.34 20.39 0.37
CA GLU A 181 -10.77 19.61 -0.75
C GLU A 181 -9.81 18.54 -0.25
N ALA A 182 -8.95 18.86 0.73
CA ALA A 182 -8.04 17.90 1.33
C ALA A 182 -8.79 16.74 2.01
N ARG A 183 -9.89 17.03 2.71
CA ARG A 183 -10.73 16.01 3.35
C ARG A 183 -11.45 15.13 2.32
N GLU A 184 -11.92 15.72 1.23
CA GLU A 184 -12.53 14.98 0.13
C GLU A 184 -11.51 14.05 -0.53
N LEU A 185 -10.31 14.55 -0.83
CA LEU A 185 -9.23 13.74 -1.40
C LEU A 185 -8.85 12.58 -0.47
N GLN A 186 -8.73 12.85 0.83
CA GLN A 186 -8.47 11.81 1.84
C GLN A 186 -9.56 10.74 1.84
N SER A 187 -10.84 11.15 1.75
CA SER A 187 -11.97 10.22 1.73
C SER A 187 -11.96 9.33 0.49
N ARG A 188 -11.69 9.92 -0.69
CA ARG A 188 -11.53 9.17 -1.95
C ARG A 188 -10.36 8.18 -1.89
N LEU A 189 -9.25 8.58 -1.28
CA LEU A 189 -8.08 7.72 -1.12
C LEU A 189 -8.36 6.55 -0.17
N LEU A 190 -9.10 6.78 0.91
CA LEU A 190 -9.52 5.73 1.83
C LEU A 190 -10.42 4.70 1.13
N SER A 191 -11.45 5.14 0.42
CA SER A 191 -12.32 4.23 -0.32
C SER A 191 -11.58 3.42 -1.38
N PHE A 192 -10.62 4.05 -2.06
CA PHE A 192 -9.75 3.36 -3.02
C PHE A 192 -8.86 2.30 -2.35
N SER A 193 -8.33 2.59 -1.15
CA SER A 193 -7.55 1.63 -0.37
C SER A 193 -8.40 0.41 0.01
N ASP A 194 -9.64 0.62 0.44
CA ASP A 194 -10.55 -0.47 0.78
C ASP A 194 -10.89 -1.34 -0.45
N GLU A 195 -11.12 -0.71 -1.61
CA GLU A 195 -11.37 -1.44 -2.87
C GLU A 195 -10.16 -2.25 -3.32
N LYS A 196 -8.96 -1.68 -3.17
CA LYS A 196 -7.69 -2.38 -3.41
C LYS A 196 -7.56 -3.60 -2.49
N GLU A 197 -7.85 -3.47 -1.21
CA GLU A 197 -7.78 -4.58 -0.25
C GLU A 197 -8.79 -5.69 -0.59
N ARG A 198 -10.05 -5.34 -0.93
CA ARG A 198 -11.05 -6.31 -1.42
C ARG A 198 -10.55 -7.06 -2.66
N SER A 199 -9.96 -6.34 -3.61
CA SER A 199 -9.42 -6.93 -4.83
C SER A 199 -8.27 -7.90 -4.54
N PHE A 200 -7.38 -7.55 -3.60
CA PHE A 200 -6.32 -8.45 -3.15
C PHE A 200 -6.87 -9.72 -2.48
N SER A 201 -7.89 -9.60 -1.62
CA SER A 201 -8.54 -10.79 -1.01
C SER A 201 -9.13 -11.73 -2.06
N ILE A 202 -9.79 -11.20 -3.09
CA ILE A 202 -10.35 -12.00 -4.18
C ILE A 202 -9.25 -12.70 -4.98
N ILE A 203 -8.17 -11.99 -5.33
CA ILE A 203 -7.04 -12.58 -6.06
C ILE A 203 -6.40 -13.71 -5.23
N GLU A 204 -6.27 -13.51 -3.92
CA GLU A 204 -5.70 -14.49 -3.01
C GLU A 204 -6.59 -15.74 -2.88
N GLU A 205 -7.91 -15.58 -2.81
CA GLU A 205 -8.87 -16.69 -2.85
C GLU A 205 -8.77 -17.50 -4.16
N ILE A 206 -8.66 -16.80 -5.30
CA ILE A 206 -8.47 -17.44 -6.62
C ILE A 206 -7.16 -18.24 -6.63
N ARG A 207 -6.07 -17.65 -6.13
CA ARG A 207 -4.76 -18.30 -6.06
C ARG A 207 -4.84 -19.60 -5.25
N GLN A 208 -5.41 -19.54 -4.04
CA GLN A 208 -5.55 -20.71 -3.16
C GLN A 208 -6.39 -21.81 -3.79
N THR A 209 -7.50 -21.45 -4.45
CA THR A 209 -8.37 -22.39 -5.15
C THR A 209 -7.63 -23.11 -6.28
N LEU A 210 -6.85 -22.37 -7.07
CA LEU A 210 -6.07 -22.94 -8.17
C LEU A 210 -4.93 -23.84 -7.68
N GLU A 211 -4.23 -23.45 -6.61
CA GLU A 211 -3.17 -24.27 -6.01
C GLU A 211 -3.71 -25.59 -5.47
N ALA A 212 -4.85 -25.57 -4.77
CA ALA A 212 -5.51 -26.79 -4.30
C ALA A 212 -5.92 -27.71 -5.46
N ARG A 213 -6.45 -27.14 -6.55
CA ARG A 213 -6.80 -27.91 -7.75
C ARG A 213 -5.58 -28.50 -8.45
N LEU A 214 -4.49 -27.75 -8.55
CA LEU A 214 -3.24 -28.23 -9.14
C LEU A 214 -2.65 -29.38 -8.32
N ALA A 215 -2.62 -29.27 -7.00
CA ALA A 215 -2.17 -30.34 -6.11
C ALA A 215 -3.05 -31.60 -6.29
N ALA A 216 -4.37 -31.45 -6.27
CA ALA A 216 -5.29 -32.58 -6.48
C ALA A 216 -5.08 -33.27 -7.85
N SER A 217 -4.90 -32.49 -8.92
CA SER A 217 -4.62 -33.04 -10.25
C SER A 217 -3.25 -33.72 -10.33
N GLN A 218 -2.22 -33.21 -9.63
CA GLN A 218 -0.91 -33.85 -9.57
C GLN A 218 -0.97 -35.19 -8.81
N ASP A 219 -1.69 -35.24 -7.69
CA ASP A 219 -1.91 -36.46 -6.93
C ASP A 219 -2.68 -37.52 -7.74
N GLU A 220 -3.71 -37.10 -8.50
CA GLU A 220 -4.48 -37.98 -9.38
C GLU A 220 -3.61 -38.56 -10.52
N ILE A 221 -2.74 -37.74 -11.14
CA ILE A 221 -1.78 -38.21 -12.14
C ILE A 221 -0.83 -39.24 -11.53
N ALA A 222 -0.24 -38.94 -10.35
CA ALA A 222 0.68 -39.85 -9.69
C ALA A 222 0.00 -41.19 -9.31
N ALA A 223 -1.26 -41.15 -8.86
CA ALA A 223 -2.03 -42.35 -8.57
C ALA A 223 -2.32 -43.18 -9.83
N ALA A 224 -2.72 -42.53 -10.93
CA ALA A 224 -3.00 -43.20 -12.20
C ALA A 224 -1.73 -43.83 -12.82
N GLU A 225 -0.58 -43.16 -12.72
CA GLU A 225 0.70 -43.71 -13.17
C GLU A 225 1.11 -44.94 -12.36
N GLN A 226 0.90 -44.90 -11.04
CA GLN A 226 1.17 -46.04 -10.16
C GLN A 226 0.23 -47.23 -10.46
N GLU A 227 -1.07 -46.98 -10.61
CA GLU A 227 -2.04 -48.02 -10.97
C GLU A 227 -1.71 -48.66 -12.33
N LYS A 228 -1.32 -47.85 -13.33
CA LYS A 228 -0.86 -48.34 -14.62
C LYS A 228 0.33 -49.29 -14.46
N LEU A 229 1.35 -48.92 -13.69
CA LEU A 229 2.54 -49.76 -13.47
C LEU A 229 2.18 -51.10 -12.80
N GLU A 230 1.27 -51.08 -11.83
CA GLU A 230 0.78 -52.29 -11.16
C GLU A 230 0.02 -53.20 -12.12
N MET A 231 -0.89 -52.63 -12.93
CA MET A 231 -1.67 -53.35 -13.92
C MET A 231 -0.79 -53.94 -15.03
N GLU A 232 0.19 -53.18 -15.52
CA GLU A 232 1.20 -53.68 -16.48
C GLU A 232 2.00 -54.84 -15.87
N GLY A 233 2.38 -54.76 -14.59
CA GLY A 233 3.07 -55.84 -13.88
C GLY A 233 2.24 -57.12 -13.78
N LEU A 234 0.95 -57.01 -13.45
CA LEU A 234 0.03 -58.15 -13.41
C LEU A 234 -0.18 -58.77 -14.80
N ALA A 235 -0.37 -57.95 -15.83
CA ALA A 235 -0.54 -58.41 -17.20
C ALA A 235 0.70 -59.15 -17.71
N GLN A 236 1.91 -58.62 -17.44
CA GLN A 236 3.16 -59.29 -17.80
C GLN A 236 3.34 -60.62 -17.07
N LYS A 237 2.94 -60.71 -15.78
CA LYS A 237 3.00 -61.96 -15.03
C LYS A 237 2.05 -63.01 -15.63
N ALA A 238 0.80 -62.63 -15.91
CA ALA A 238 -0.18 -63.51 -16.55
C ALA A 238 0.26 -63.97 -17.94
N LEU A 239 0.90 -63.09 -18.72
CA LEU A 239 1.48 -63.44 -20.02
C LEU A 239 2.53 -64.52 -19.88
N LYS A 240 3.50 -64.37 -18.97
CA LYS A 240 4.55 -65.38 -18.73
C LYS A 240 3.98 -66.72 -18.28
N GLU A 241 2.95 -66.70 -17.43
CA GLU A 241 2.25 -67.92 -17.02
C GLU A 241 1.60 -68.63 -18.23
N GLN A 242 0.98 -67.88 -19.13
CA GLN A 242 0.36 -68.42 -20.35
C GLN A 242 1.39 -68.92 -21.36
N GLU A 243 2.53 -68.23 -21.52
CA GLU A 243 3.66 -68.67 -22.35
C GLU A 243 4.23 -70.00 -21.85
N LEU A 244 4.37 -70.16 -20.53
CA LEU A 244 4.83 -71.40 -19.91
C LEU A 244 3.85 -72.56 -20.15
N VAL A 245 2.54 -72.31 -20.07
CA VAL A 245 1.51 -73.30 -20.42
C VAL A 245 1.59 -73.68 -21.89
N MET A 246 1.75 -72.70 -22.79
CA MET A 246 1.91 -72.95 -24.23
C MET A 246 3.11 -73.85 -24.50
N GLU A 247 4.26 -73.57 -23.88
CA GLU A 247 5.48 -74.37 -24.03
C GLU A 247 5.24 -75.83 -23.62
N MET A 248 4.59 -76.05 -22.46
CA MET A 248 4.25 -77.40 -22.00
C MET A 248 3.30 -78.13 -22.96
N VAL A 249 2.28 -77.45 -23.51
CA VAL A 249 1.32 -78.05 -24.46
C VAL A 249 2.02 -78.42 -25.77
N VAL A 250 2.86 -77.54 -26.31
CA VAL A 250 3.64 -77.80 -27.53
C VAL A 250 4.55 -79.01 -27.32
N GLU A 251 5.23 -79.09 -26.18
CA GLU A 251 6.11 -80.21 -25.88
C GLU A 251 5.34 -81.53 -25.72
N LYS A 252 4.18 -81.50 -25.04
CA LYS A 252 3.31 -82.69 -24.94
C LYS A 252 2.77 -83.12 -26.30
N SER A 253 2.44 -82.17 -27.19
CA SER A 253 2.00 -82.44 -28.55
C SER A 253 3.07 -83.16 -29.36
N LYS A 254 4.33 -82.71 -29.29
CA LYS A 254 5.46 -83.40 -29.95
C LYS A 254 5.62 -84.85 -29.47
N GLN A 255 5.52 -85.08 -28.15
CA GLN A 255 5.59 -86.42 -27.58
C GLN A 255 4.45 -87.32 -28.08
N LEU A 256 3.21 -86.81 -28.10
CA LEU A 256 2.06 -87.55 -28.61
C LEU A 256 2.18 -87.84 -30.11
N GLN A 257 2.73 -86.91 -30.89
CA GLN A 257 3.00 -87.11 -32.31
C GLN A 257 4.02 -88.23 -32.53
N GLN A 258 5.12 -88.24 -31.76
CA GLN A 258 6.11 -89.31 -31.81
C GLN A 258 5.49 -90.67 -31.43
N GLU A 259 4.70 -90.72 -30.37
CA GLU A 259 4.00 -91.94 -29.94
C GLU A 259 3.00 -92.41 -31.02
N ALA A 260 2.31 -91.49 -31.69
CA ALA A 260 1.42 -91.82 -32.81
C ALA A 260 2.19 -92.42 -34.01
N GLU A 261 3.37 -91.90 -34.31
CA GLU A 261 4.26 -92.44 -35.36
C GLU A 261 4.79 -93.84 -35.00
N GLU A 262 5.17 -94.07 -33.74
CA GLU A 262 5.59 -95.38 -33.25
C GLU A 262 4.43 -96.39 -33.28
N ASN A 263 3.23 -95.97 -32.89
CA ASN A 263 2.02 -96.79 -32.99
C ASN A 263 1.65 -97.12 -34.45
N ALA A 264 1.86 -96.19 -35.39
CA ALA A 264 1.66 -96.43 -36.81
C ALA A 264 2.62 -97.50 -37.34
N LYS A 265 3.92 -97.40 -37.00
CA LYS A 265 4.94 -98.42 -37.32
C LYS A 265 4.57 -99.79 -36.76
N LEU A 266 4.07 -99.84 -35.52
CA LEU A 266 3.62 -101.08 -34.90
C LEU A 266 2.41 -101.68 -35.62
N ARG A 267 1.42 -100.85 -36.01
CA ARG A 267 0.26 -101.32 -36.77
C ARG A 267 0.66 -101.90 -38.11
N GLU A 268 1.54 -101.22 -38.85
CA GLU A 268 2.07 -101.72 -40.14
C GLU A 268 2.77 -103.06 -39.95
N PHE A 269 3.67 -103.18 -38.96
CA PHE A 269 4.33 -104.43 -38.64
C PHE A 269 3.34 -105.56 -38.32
N LEU A 270 2.32 -105.29 -37.50
CA LEU A 270 1.29 -106.27 -37.16
C LEU A 270 0.44 -106.68 -38.37
N MET A 271 0.10 -105.74 -39.26
CA MET A 271 -0.62 -106.04 -40.50
C MET A 271 0.19 -106.94 -41.42
N ASP A 272 1.47 -106.63 -41.63
CA ASP A 272 2.39 -107.45 -42.42
C ASP A 272 2.50 -108.87 -41.85
N ARG A 273 2.70 -109.01 -40.53
CA ARG A 273 2.77 -110.33 -39.88
C ARG A 273 1.44 -111.07 -39.95
N GLY A 274 0.32 -110.36 -39.85
CA GLY A 274 -1.03 -110.90 -40.06
C GLY A 274 -1.18 -111.51 -41.44
N GLN A 275 -0.82 -110.78 -42.50
CA GLN A 275 -0.88 -111.29 -43.88
C GLN A 275 -0.01 -112.54 -44.10
N VAL A 276 1.18 -112.59 -43.47
CA VAL A 276 2.03 -113.79 -43.51
C VAL A 276 1.32 -114.98 -42.83
N VAL A 277 0.72 -114.76 -41.67
CA VAL A 277 -0.05 -115.80 -40.97
C VAL A 277 -1.24 -116.26 -41.82
N ASP A 278 -1.99 -115.35 -42.45
CA ASP A 278 -3.10 -115.68 -43.34
C ASP A 278 -2.64 -116.54 -44.52
N THR A 279 -1.48 -116.20 -45.11
CA THR A 279 -0.87 -116.99 -46.19
C THR A 279 -0.51 -118.40 -45.71
N LEU A 280 0.16 -118.52 -44.56
CA LEU A 280 0.51 -119.81 -43.97
C LEU A 280 -0.73 -120.62 -43.59
N GLN A 281 -1.78 -119.98 -43.08
CA GLN A 281 -3.06 -120.63 -42.79
C GLN A 281 -3.72 -121.15 -44.07
N GLY A 282 -3.68 -120.38 -45.16
CA GLY A 282 -4.14 -120.80 -46.48
C GLY A 282 -3.34 -121.98 -47.03
N GLU A 283 -2.00 -121.92 -46.97
CA GLU A 283 -1.11 -123.01 -47.35
C GLU A 283 -1.36 -124.27 -46.52
N LEU A 284 -1.51 -124.13 -45.21
CA LEU A 284 -1.80 -125.24 -44.30
C LEU A 284 -3.16 -125.87 -44.58
N ALA A 285 -4.19 -125.08 -44.89
CA ALA A 285 -5.51 -125.60 -45.24
C ALA A 285 -5.47 -126.46 -46.51
N VAL A 286 -4.71 -126.06 -47.54
CA VAL A 286 -4.49 -126.85 -48.75
C VAL A 286 -3.77 -128.16 -48.41
N VAL A 287 -2.69 -128.10 -47.63
CA VAL A 287 -1.97 -129.31 -47.18
C VAL A 287 -2.88 -130.23 -46.38
N PHE A 288 -3.75 -129.67 -45.54
CA PHE A 288 -4.69 -130.46 -44.73
C PHE A 288 -5.73 -131.16 -45.61
N GLU A 289 -6.25 -130.49 -46.64
CA GLU A 289 -7.15 -131.09 -47.63
C GLU A 289 -6.43 -132.25 -48.36
N ASP A 290 -5.18 -132.05 -48.77
CA ASP A 290 -4.36 -133.11 -49.38
C ASP A 290 -4.15 -134.30 -48.43
N VAL A 291 -3.88 -134.04 -47.14
CA VAL A 291 -3.76 -135.07 -46.10
C VAL A 291 -5.08 -135.81 -45.89
N MET A 292 -6.21 -135.11 -45.93
CA MET A 292 -7.55 -135.70 -45.82
C MET A 292 -7.89 -136.56 -47.04
N LEU A 293 -7.60 -136.10 -48.26
CA LEU A 293 -7.72 -136.88 -49.49
C LEU A 293 -6.82 -138.13 -49.45
N LEU A 294 -5.60 -138.01 -48.90
CA LEU A 294 -4.70 -139.15 -48.70
C LEU A 294 -5.29 -140.14 -47.68
N LYS A 295 -5.83 -139.64 -46.56
CA LYS A 295 -6.49 -140.45 -45.53
C LYS A 295 -7.70 -141.21 -46.10
N GLU A 296 -8.58 -140.57 -46.86
CA GLU A 296 -9.74 -141.20 -47.49
C GLU A 296 -9.32 -142.30 -48.50
N ARG A 297 -8.21 -142.06 -49.22
CA ARG A 297 -7.58 -143.04 -50.12
C ARG A 297 -7.01 -144.25 -49.37
N VAL A 298 -6.54 -144.07 -48.14
CA VAL A 298 -6.02 -145.15 -47.25
C VAL A 298 -7.15 -145.89 -46.53
N GLU A 299 -8.23 -145.21 -46.12
CA GLU A 299 -9.39 -145.80 -45.44
C GLU A 299 -10.37 -146.54 -46.39
N GLY A 300 -10.09 -146.56 -47.70
CA GLY A 300 -10.71 -147.49 -48.65
C GLY A 300 -12.10 -147.09 -49.19
N ARG A 301 -12.49 -145.81 -49.14
CA ARG A 301 -13.83 -145.34 -49.57
C ARG A 301 -13.96 -144.81 -51.01
N LEU A 302 -12.88 -144.73 -51.80
CA LEU A 302 -12.90 -144.30 -53.22
C LEU A 302 -12.13 -145.26 -54.15
N PRO A 303 -12.66 -145.64 -55.34
CA PRO A 303 -12.05 -146.64 -56.21
C PRO A 303 -10.88 -146.11 -57.04
N LEU A 304 -9.83 -146.94 -57.19
CA LEU A 304 -8.61 -146.69 -57.93
C LEU A 304 -8.87 -146.53 -59.46
N SER A 305 -8.78 -145.30 -59.98
CA SER A 305 -8.52 -145.07 -61.41
C SER A 305 -7.26 -144.22 -61.62
N ARG A 306 -6.33 -144.80 -62.39
CA ARG A 306 -5.01 -144.28 -62.78
C ARG A 306 -5.05 -142.85 -63.31
N SER A 307 -4.55 -141.88 -62.53
CA SER A 307 -3.96 -140.59 -62.93
C SER A 307 -3.88 -139.74 -61.65
N LEU A 308 -2.77 -139.20 -61.16
CA LEU A 308 -1.75 -138.39 -61.80
C LEU A 308 -0.46 -138.39 -60.94
N LEU A 309 0.62 -138.98 -61.47
CA LEU A 309 2.01 -138.68 -61.08
C LEU A 309 2.44 -137.29 -61.63
N ARG A 310 1.57 -136.27 -61.54
CA ARG A 310 1.68 -135.01 -62.32
C ARG A 310 1.51 -133.71 -61.52
N ALA A 311 1.88 -133.69 -60.24
CA ALA A 311 1.91 -132.44 -59.45
C ALA A 311 3.30 -132.05 -58.93
N TYR A 312 4.32 -132.92 -59.03
CA TYR A 312 5.66 -132.62 -58.52
C TYR A 312 6.55 -131.77 -59.46
N SER A 313 6.06 -131.30 -60.61
CA SER A 313 6.79 -130.34 -61.43
C SER A 313 5.90 -129.68 -62.50
N SER A 314 5.23 -128.58 -62.14
CA SER A 314 4.88 -127.49 -63.09
C SER A 314 4.09 -126.36 -62.41
N SER A 315 4.77 -125.27 -62.03
CA SER A 315 4.39 -123.91 -62.45
C SER A 315 5.54 -122.94 -62.18
N LEU A 316 6.32 -122.69 -63.23
CA LEU A 316 7.08 -121.44 -63.38
C LEU A 316 6.15 -120.43 -64.07
N SER A 317 5.73 -119.40 -63.32
CA SER A 317 5.50 -117.98 -63.72
C SER A 317 4.43 -117.65 -64.80
N PRO A 318 4.06 -116.38 -65.14
CA PRO A 318 4.14 -115.04 -64.50
C PRO A 318 2.83 -114.19 -64.60
N THR A 319 2.91 -112.89 -64.22
CA THR A 319 2.04 -111.72 -64.61
C THR A 319 0.64 -111.62 -63.97
N SER A 320 0.01 -110.46 -63.70
CA SER A 320 0.25 -109.04 -63.98
C SER A 320 -0.72 -108.21 -63.10
N SER A 321 -0.37 -106.96 -62.79
CA SER A 321 -1.14 -105.73 -63.12
C SER A 321 -1.23 -104.86 -61.85
N SER A 322 -1.30 -103.53 -61.84
CA SER A 322 -1.42 -102.52 -62.89
C SER A 322 -1.24 -101.15 -62.22
N GLN A 323 -0.58 -100.20 -62.92
CA GLN A 323 -0.91 -98.77 -63.06
C GLN A 323 -1.14 -97.91 -61.78
N ARG A 324 -0.65 -96.68 -61.62
CA ARG A 324 -0.65 -95.56 -62.60
C ARG A 324 0.03 -94.31 -62.00
N SER A 325 0.60 -93.48 -62.91
CA SER A 325 0.73 -91.98 -62.93
C SER A 325 1.45 -91.25 -61.78
N ILE A 326 2.57 -90.54 -62.00
CA ILE A 326 2.77 -89.21 -62.66
C ILE A 326 2.01 -88.05 -61.99
N SER A 327 2.76 -87.14 -61.34
CA SER A 327 2.67 -85.65 -61.39
C SER A 327 3.54 -85.07 -60.24
N LEU A 328 4.72 -84.53 -60.51
CA LEU A 328 4.99 -83.08 -60.62
C LEU A 328 3.95 -82.17 -59.96
N SER A 329 4.38 -81.44 -58.93
CA SER A 329 3.99 -80.06 -58.68
C SER A 329 5.13 -79.36 -57.92
N ASN A 330 5.96 -78.63 -58.67
CA ASN A 330 6.47 -77.36 -58.19
C ASN A 330 5.28 -76.50 -57.78
N ASN A 331 5.40 -75.79 -56.66
CA ASN A 331 4.94 -74.41 -56.52
C ASN A 331 5.72 -73.77 -55.37
N VAL A 332 6.82 -73.12 -55.76
CA VAL A 332 7.13 -71.79 -55.26
C VAL A 332 6.09 -70.85 -55.86
N LEU A 333 5.30 -70.19 -55.01
CA LEU A 333 4.73 -68.85 -55.18
C LEU A 333 4.21 -68.46 -53.78
N ASP A 334 4.85 -67.56 -53.04
CA ASP A 334 4.98 -66.12 -53.28
C ASP A 334 3.65 -65.37 -53.11
N GLY A 335 3.70 -64.28 -52.33
CA GLY A 335 2.58 -63.38 -51.98
C GLY A 335 1.91 -63.74 -50.64
N LEU A 336 1.86 -62.89 -49.62
CA LEU A 336 1.73 -61.44 -49.66
C LEU A 336 2.51 -60.79 -48.51
N ASP A 337 3.50 -60.00 -48.92
CA ASP A 337 3.74 -58.68 -48.38
C ASP A 337 2.42 -57.90 -48.31
N LEU A 338 2.03 -57.53 -47.10
CA LEU A 338 1.16 -56.39 -46.84
C LEU A 338 1.84 -55.57 -45.74
N GLY A 339 2.77 -54.72 -46.15
CA GLY A 339 2.55 -53.28 -46.02
C GLY A 339 2.86 -52.69 -44.65
N GLU A 340 3.95 -51.93 -44.62
CA GLU A 340 4.18 -50.83 -43.70
C GLU A 340 2.91 -49.96 -43.49
N SER A 341 2.58 -49.70 -42.21
CA SER A 341 2.36 -48.41 -41.50
C SER A 341 2.14 -47.11 -42.33
N PRO A 342 1.58 -45.96 -41.81
CA PRO A 342 1.21 -45.61 -40.43
C PRO A 342 -0.11 -44.77 -40.29
N ARG A 343 -0.39 -44.37 -39.04
CA ARG A 343 -1.20 -43.21 -38.55
C ARG A 343 -2.53 -43.55 -37.89
N ALA A 344 -2.53 -43.45 -36.57
CA ALA A 344 -3.66 -42.87 -35.85
C ALA A 344 -3.13 -41.70 -35.02
N LYS A 345 -3.69 -40.52 -35.31
CA LYS A 345 -3.72 -39.39 -34.37
C LYS A 345 -4.67 -39.78 -33.24
N GLY A 346 -4.28 -39.45 -32.02
CA GLY A 346 -5.06 -39.53 -30.80
C GLY A 346 -4.21 -38.97 -29.69
#